data_AF-T0S050-F1
#
_entry.id   AF-T0S050-F1
#
_cell.length_a   1.000
_cell.length_b   1.000
_cell.length_c   1.000
_cell.angle_alpha   90.00
_cell.angle_beta   90.00
_cell.angle_gamma   90.00
#
_symmetry.space_group_name_H-M   'P 1'
#
loop_
_entity.id
_entity.type
_entity.pdbx_description
1 polymer ?
#
loop_
_entity_poly.entity_id
_entity_poly.type
_entity_poly.pdbx_seq_one_letter_code
_entity_poly.pdbx_strand_id
1 'polypeptide(L)'
;MPKSRAAAKDAAKKMRSSPNVYDRTKILDFYHANGRNQTRTATYFKANGFPNISQTTVSRMVRDEARWRTMAEKTVCLEVVRERPVRYVDDEDA
;
A
#
# COMPACT_ATOMS: atom_id res chain seq x y z
N MET A 1 -8.16 38.22 23.63
CA MET A 1 -6.84 37.59 23.33
C MET A 1 -7.08 36.20 22.74
N PRO A 2 -7.00 36.00 21.41
CA PRO A 2 -7.10 34.68 20.82
C PRO A 2 -5.74 33.97 20.89
N LYS A 3 -5.67 32.80 21.55
CA LYS A 3 -4.52 31.90 21.48
C LYS A 3 -4.86 30.78 20.52
N SER A 4 -4.45 30.99 19.27
CA SER A 4 -4.50 30.04 18.17
C SER A 4 -3.82 28.74 18.57
N ARG A 5 -4.59 27.68 18.84
CA ARG A 5 -4.06 26.33 18.93
C ARG A 5 -4.07 25.78 17.50
N ALA A 6 -2.91 25.85 16.85
CA ALA A 6 -2.69 25.27 15.54
C ALA A 6 -3.22 23.82 15.56
N ALA A 7 -4.24 23.56 14.75
CA ALA A 7 -4.71 22.21 14.50
C ALA A 7 -3.57 21.46 13.82
N ALA A 8 -2.85 20.64 14.61
CA ALA A 8 -1.85 19.72 14.11
C ALA A 8 -2.51 18.88 13.02
N LYS A 9 -2.14 19.15 11.76
CA LYS A 9 -2.46 18.33 10.61
C LYS A 9 -1.59 17.06 10.65
N ASP A 10 -1.65 16.31 11.74
CA ASP A 10 -1.25 14.92 11.72
C ASP A 10 -2.39 14.18 11.03
N ALA A 11 -2.28 14.11 9.70
CA ALA A 11 -3.15 13.28 8.88
C ALA A 11 -3.13 11.88 9.49
N ALA A 12 -4.20 11.52 10.21
CA ALA A 12 -4.35 10.21 10.82
C ALA A 12 -3.94 9.17 9.79
N LYS A 13 -2.77 8.54 10.01
CA LYS A 13 -2.13 7.61 9.08
C LYS A 13 -3.15 6.53 8.81
N LYS A 14 -3.83 6.65 7.66
CA LYS A 14 -5.08 5.94 7.32
C LYS A 14 -4.86 4.46 7.61
N MET A 15 -5.39 3.97 8.73
CA MET A 15 -5.10 2.63 9.22
C MET A 15 -5.68 1.64 8.20
N ARG A 16 -4.81 1.09 7.36
CA ARG A 16 -5.24 0.14 6.32
C ARG A 16 -5.52 -1.18 7.03
N SER A 17 -6.79 -1.55 7.07
CA SER A 17 -7.26 -2.79 7.70
C SER A 17 -6.68 -4.04 7.02
N SER A 18 -6.32 -3.96 5.73
CA SER A 18 -5.70 -5.05 4.98
C SER A 18 -4.70 -4.53 3.93
N PRO A 19 -3.54 -5.20 3.75
CA PRO A 19 -2.60 -4.88 2.66
C PRO A 19 -3.22 -5.19 1.30
N ASN A 20 -3.08 -4.29 0.33
CA ASN A 20 -3.43 -4.56 -1.07
C ASN A 20 -2.35 -5.44 -1.76
N VAL A 21 -2.51 -5.78 -3.04
CA VAL A 21 -1.54 -6.63 -3.78
C VAL A 21 -0.13 -6.04 -3.78
N TYR A 22 0.00 -4.73 -3.98
CA TYR A 22 1.28 -4.01 -3.97
C TYR A 22 1.92 -3.92 -2.58
N ASP A 23 1.12 -3.71 -1.54
CA ASP A 23 1.58 -3.74 -0.16
C ASP A 23 2.08 -5.15 0.21
N ARG A 24 1.41 -6.19 -0.29
CA ARG A 24 1.82 -7.60 -0.10
C ARG A 24 3.16 -7.91 -0.75
N THR A 25 3.40 -7.43 -1.98
CA THR A 25 4.72 -7.63 -2.63
C THR A 25 5.82 -6.91 -1.86
N LYS A 26 5.59 -5.69 -1.38
CA LYS A 26 6.55 -4.99 -0.49
C LYS A 26 6.85 -5.74 0.81
N ILE A 27 5.82 -6.33 1.43
CA ILE A 27 5.99 -7.15 2.62
C ILE A 27 6.86 -8.37 2.32
N LEU A 28 6.64 -9.02 1.16
CA LEU A 28 7.43 -10.17 0.71
C LEU A 28 8.88 -9.80 0.36
N ASP A 29 9.10 -8.66 -0.30
CA ASP A 29 10.44 -8.15 -0.59
C ASP A 29 11.23 -7.89 0.70
N PHE A 30 10.60 -7.24 1.68
CA PHE A 30 11.22 -7.01 2.99
C PHE A 30 11.50 -8.34 3.70
N TYR A 31 10.59 -9.31 3.63
CA TYR A 31 10.77 -10.64 4.22
C TYR A 31 12.02 -11.33 3.69
N HIS A 32 12.23 -11.34 2.37
CA HIS A 32 13.42 -11.96 1.76
C HIS A 32 14.70 -11.19 2.09
N ALA A 33 14.65 -9.85 2.05
CA ALA A 33 15.81 -9.00 2.37
C ALA A 33 16.27 -9.11 3.83
N ASN A 34 15.38 -9.48 4.76
CA ASN A 34 15.67 -9.58 6.19
C ASN A 34 15.84 -11.04 6.68
N GLY A 35 16.32 -11.93 5.81
CA GLY A 35 16.65 -13.31 6.19
C GLY A 35 15.43 -14.18 6.46
N ARG A 36 14.30 -13.89 5.81
CA ARG A 36 13.08 -14.72 5.84
C ARG A 36 12.50 -14.87 7.26
N ASN A 37 12.58 -13.79 8.05
CA ASN A 37 12.03 -13.75 9.41
C ASN A 37 10.61 -13.16 9.42
N GLN A 38 9.60 -14.03 9.59
CA GLN A 38 8.19 -13.66 9.52
C GLN A 38 7.75 -12.78 10.70
N THR A 39 8.25 -13.05 11.91
CA THR A 39 7.93 -12.28 13.12
C THR A 39 8.48 -10.86 13.01
N ARG A 40 9.75 -10.72 12.61
CA ARG A 40 10.39 -9.41 12.39
C ARG A 40 9.66 -8.61 11.32
N THR A 41 9.27 -9.27 10.23
CA THR A 41 8.50 -8.64 9.15
C THR A 41 7.16 -8.13 9.68
N ALA A 42 6.39 -8.96 10.41
CA ALA A 42 5.12 -8.55 10.97
C ALA A 42 5.27 -7.36 11.94
N THR A 43 6.26 -7.40 12.84
CA THR A 43 6.54 -6.28 13.77
C THR A 43 6.83 -4.97 13.04
N TYR A 44 7.66 -5.02 11.99
CA TYR A 44 8.00 -3.84 11.20
C TYR A 44 6.76 -3.24 10.52
N PHE A 45 5.94 -4.06 9.86
CA PHE A 45 4.73 -3.57 9.17
C PHE A 45 3.61 -3.17 10.11
N LYS A 46 3.56 -3.77 11.31
CA LYS A 46 2.66 -3.36 12.39
C LYS A 46 2.93 -1.91 12.82
N ALA A 47 4.19 -1.55 13.03
CA ALA A 47 4.61 -0.18 13.32
C ALA A 47 4.43 0.78 12.12
N ASN A 48 4.50 0.24 10.89
CA ASN A 48 4.50 1.05 9.67
C ASN A 48 3.14 1.28 9.01
N GLY A 49 2.02 0.94 9.68
CA GLY A 49 0.67 1.30 9.23
C GLY A 49 -0.26 0.11 8.97
N PHE A 50 0.18 -1.11 9.27
CA PHE A 50 -0.65 -2.31 9.23
C PHE A 50 -0.80 -2.91 10.64
N PRO A 51 -1.54 -2.25 11.56
CA PRO A 51 -1.62 -2.65 12.97
C PRO A 51 -2.14 -4.09 13.19
N ASN A 52 -2.89 -4.62 12.22
CA ASN A 52 -3.48 -5.95 12.27
C ASN A 52 -2.64 -7.03 11.58
N ILE A 53 -1.46 -6.69 11.04
CA ILE A 53 -0.59 -7.69 10.44
C ILE A 53 0.00 -8.58 11.53
N SER A 54 -0.18 -9.89 11.37
CA SER A 54 0.36 -10.90 12.28
C SER A 54 1.40 -11.76 11.56
N GLN A 55 2.21 -12.49 12.32
CA GLN A 55 3.14 -13.46 11.75
C GLN A 55 2.39 -14.52 10.90
N THR A 56 1.20 -14.97 11.34
CA THR A 56 0.32 -15.85 10.56
C THR A 56 -0.10 -15.23 9.22
N THR A 57 -0.39 -13.92 9.21
CA THR A 57 -0.73 -13.18 7.99
C THR A 57 0.44 -13.19 7.02
N VAL A 58 1.67 -12.94 7.50
CA VAL A 58 2.89 -12.99 6.69
C VAL A 58 3.12 -14.41 6.16
N SER A 59 2.95 -15.44 6.99
CA SER A 59 3.07 -16.84 6.56
C SER A 59 2.13 -17.20 5.41
N ARG A 60 0.86 -16.74 5.47
CA ARG A 60 -0.10 -16.91 4.36
C ARG A 60 0.34 -16.18 3.10
N MET A 61 0.87 -14.96 3.23
CA MET A 61 1.40 -14.21 2.09
C MET A 61 2.60 -14.92 1.44
N VAL A 62 3.50 -15.50 2.25
CA VAL A 62 4.66 -16.27 1.76
C VAL A 62 4.21 -17.54 1.05
N ARG A 63 3.22 -18.27 1.59
CA ARG A 63 2.65 -19.45 0.95
C ARG A 63 2.09 -19.13 -0.44
N ASP A 64 1.38 -18.02 -0.53
CA ASP A 64 0.73 -17.57 -1.76
C ASP A 64 1.61 -16.59 -2.57
N GLU A 65 2.92 -16.53 -2.32
CA GLU A 65 3.81 -15.50 -2.88
C GLU A 65 3.75 -15.46 -4.41
N ALA A 66 3.85 -16.61 -5.07
CA ALA A 66 3.78 -16.70 -6.53
C ALA A 66 2.48 -16.06 -7.07
N ARG A 67 1.35 -16.29 -6.39
CA ARG A 67 0.06 -15.70 -6.75
C ARG A 67 0.07 -14.18 -6.59
N TRP A 68 0.65 -13.67 -5.50
CA TRP A 68 0.75 -12.22 -5.28
C TRP A 68 1.65 -11.54 -6.32
N ARG A 69 2.75 -12.19 -6.72
CA ARG A 69 3.65 -11.71 -7.78
C ARG A 69 2.96 -11.64 -9.14
N THR A 70 2.29 -12.73 -9.56
CA THR A 70 1.52 -12.75 -10.82
C THR A 70 0.40 -11.71 -10.83
N MET A 71 -0.30 -11.51 -9.70
CA MET A 71 -1.33 -10.48 -9.62
C MET A 71 -0.74 -9.07 -9.66
N ALA A 72 0.43 -8.83 -9.05
CA ALA A 72 1.11 -7.55 -9.14
C ALA A 72 1.50 -7.23 -10.59
N GLU A 73 2.08 -8.18 -11.32
CA GLU A 73 2.39 -8.04 -12.75
C GLU A 73 1.14 -7.67 -13.56
N LYS A 74 0.03 -8.40 -13.38
CA LYS A 74 -1.24 -8.12 -14.06
C LYS A 74 -1.84 -6.77 -13.68
N THR A 75 -1.70 -6.35 -12.43
CA THR A 75 -2.25 -5.06 -11.95
C THR A 75 -1.42 -3.89 -12.49
N VAL A 76 -0.10 -4.03 -12.55
CA VAL A 76 0.78 -3.03 -13.18
C VAL A 76 0.44 -2.89 -14.67
N CYS A 77 0.17 -3.99 -15.38
CA CYS A 77 -0.31 -3.92 -16.76
C CYS A 77 -1.65 -3.18 -16.91
N LEU A 78 -2.51 -3.17 -15.89
CA LEU A 78 -3.79 -2.44 -15.90
C LEU A 78 -3.63 -0.96 -15.52
N GLU A 79 -2.69 -0.60 -14.64
CA GLU A 79 -2.43 0.79 -14.25
C GLU A 79 -1.82 1.61 -15.41
N VAL A 80 -0.97 1.00 -16.24
CA VAL A 80 -0.38 1.64 -17.42
C VAL A 80 -1.43 2.05 -18.46
N VAL A 81 -2.61 1.42 -18.47
CA VAL A 81 -3.68 1.69 -19.46
C VAL A 81 -4.67 2.77 -19.01
N ARG A 82 -4.53 3.33 -17.80
CA ARG A 82 -5.46 4.36 -17.32
C ARG A 82 -5.10 5.75 -17.87
N GLU A 83 -5.17 5.91 -19.19
CA GLU A 83 -5.23 7.23 -19.80
C GLU A 83 -6.54 7.92 -19.36
N ARG A 84 -6.42 9.07 -18.68
CA ARG A 84 -7.56 9.96 -18.51
C ARG A 84 -7.85 10.55 -19.88
N PRO A 85 -9.03 10.33 -20.50
CA PRO A 85 -9.41 11.13 -21.64
C PRO A 85 -9.50 12.58 -21.17
N VAL A 86 -8.57 13.41 -21.64
CA VAL A 86 -8.66 14.87 -21.49
C VAL A 86 -9.90 15.27 -22.28
N ARG A 87 -10.95 15.68 -21.58
CA ARG A 87 -12.07 16.37 -22.23
C ARG A 87 -11.53 17.72 -22.66
N TYR A 88 -11.23 17.86 -23.95
CA TYR A 88 -11.16 19.17 -24.57
C TYR A 88 -12.55 19.80 -24.43
N VAL A 89 -12.61 20.93 -23.73
CA VAL A 89 -13.76 21.83 -23.80
C VAL A 89 -13.41 22.73 -24.98
N ASP A 90 -14.08 22.53 -26.11
CA ASP A 90 -14.06 23.50 -27.20
C ASP A 90 -14.85 24.72 -26.74
N ASP A 91 -14.16 25.66 -26.09
CA ASP A 91 -14.62 27.03 -26.00
C ASP A 91 -14.33 27.70 -27.36
N GLU A 92 -15.17 27.44 -28.36
CA GLU A 92 -15.24 28.29 -29.55
C GLU A 92 -15.95 29.59 -29.16
N ASP A 93 -15.16 30.57 -28.75
CA ASP A 93 -15.48 31.99 -28.88
C ASP A 93 -15.31 32.39 -30.36
N ALA A 94 -16.40 32.61 -31.08
CA ALA A 94 -16.52 33.57 -32.20
C ALA A 94 -17.97 33.77 -32.65
#